data_AF-A0A7L2CXK5-F1
#
_entry.id   AF-A0A7L2CXK5-F1
#
_cell.length_a   1.000
_cell.length_b   1.000
_cell.length_c   1.000
_cell.angle_alpha   90.00
_cell.angle_beta   90.00
_cell.angle_gamma   90.00
#
_symmetry.space_group_name_H-M   'P 1'
#
loop_
_entity.id
_entity.type
_entity.pdbx_description
1 polymer ?
#
loop_
_entity_poly.entity_id
_entity_poly.type
_entity_poly.pdbx_seq_one_letter_code
_entity_poly.pdbx_strand_id
1 'polypeptide(L)'
;LIELKFEKFDVERDNYCRYDYVAVFNGGEINDAKRIGKYCGDSPPAPILSEKNELLVQFLSDLSLTADGFIGHYKFRPKKLPTTTAPPTTTTVPATSIVKPTVALCQQKCKRSGTLESNYCSSNFVITGTVITAVTRAGSLHATVSIINVYKEGNLAIQQAGKNMSAKILVMCKQCPLIRRGLNYIIMGQVEEDGRGKIFPNSFVMSFKTKNSKILNALKNKTC
;
A
#
# COMPACT_ATOMS: atom_id res chain seq x y z
N LEU A 1 -1.49 9.27 -8.80
CA LEU A 1 -0.15 9.09 -9.39
C LEU A 1 0.43 7.79 -8.88
N ILE A 2 1.35 7.21 -9.61
CA ILE A 2 2.11 6.01 -9.26
C ILE A 2 3.55 6.48 -9.08
N GLU A 3 4.16 6.16 -7.95
CA GLU A 3 5.60 6.30 -7.74
C GLU A 3 6.22 4.91 -7.88
N LEU A 4 7.05 4.72 -8.91
CA LEU A 4 7.82 3.52 -9.17
C LEU A 4 9.26 3.74 -8.70
N LYS A 5 9.81 2.79 -7.95
CA LYS A 5 11.19 2.82 -7.47
C LYS A 5 11.83 1.46 -7.70
N PHE A 6 13.03 1.44 -8.25
CA PHE A 6 13.83 0.23 -8.33
C PHE A 6 14.67 0.06 -7.06
N GLU A 7 14.58 -1.12 -6.45
CA GLU A 7 15.42 -1.52 -5.32
C GLU A 7 16.75 -2.09 -5.81
N LYS A 8 16.66 -3.04 -6.76
CA LYS A 8 17.80 -3.58 -7.49
C LYS A 8 17.64 -3.22 -8.96
N PHE A 9 18.73 -2.87 -9.61
CA PHE A 9 18.73 -2.59 -11.04
C PHE A 9 20.09 -2.95 -11.60
N ASP A 10 20.13 -4.04 -12.35
CA ASP A 10 21.31 -4.53 -13.04
C ASP A 10 20.91 -5.00 -14.43
N VAL A 11 21.04 -4.09 -15.38
CA VAL A 11 20.68 -4.24 -16.78
C VAL A 11 21.92 -3.88 -17.58
N GLU A 12 22.15 -4.52 -18.74
CA GLU A 12 23.37 -4.30 -19.53
C GLU A 12 23.71 -2.81 -19.69
N ARG A 13 24.93 -2.44 -19.31
CA ARG A 13 25.36 -1.03 -19.30
C ARG A 13 25.73 -0.60 -20.72
N ASP A 14 25.01 0.38 -21.24
CA ASP A 14 25.38 1.11 -22.46
C ASP A 14 25.12 2.61 -22.27
N ASN A 15 25.96 3.46 -22.86
CA ASN A 15 25.83 4.93 -22.72
C ASN A 15 24.50 5.47 -23.27
N TYR A 16 23.85 4.74 -24.17
CA TYR A 16 22.58 5.12 -24.79
C TYR A 16 21.48 4.05 -24.58
N CYS A 17 21.74 3.06 -23.71
CA CYS A 17 20.85 1.92 -23.46
C CYS A 17 20.35 1.25 -24.75
N ARG A 18 21.22 1.04 -25.74
CA ARG A 18 20.83 0.52 -27.07
C ARG A 18 20.49 -0.96 -27.08
N TYR A 19 21.10 -1.73 -26.17
CA TYR A 19 20.91 -3.16 -26.00
C TYR A 19 19.77 -3.40 -25.00
N ASP A 20 20.05 -3.90 -23.80
CA ASP A 20 19.04 -4.07 -22.77
C ASP A 20 18.61 -2.77 -22.09
N TYR A 21 17.31 -2.61 -21.84
CA TYR A 21 16.79 -1.48 -21.09
C TYR A 21 15.40 -1.69 -20.50
N VAL A 22 15.13 -0.92 -19.45
CA VAL A 22 13.79 -0.70 -18.92
C VAL A 22 13.30 0.68 -19.37
N ALA A 23 12.21 0.72 -20.13
CA ALA A 23 11.51 1.94 -20.48
C ALA A 23 10.25 2.10 -19.64
N VAL A 24 9.97 3.32 -19.19
CA VAL A 24 8.79 3.64 -18.39
C VAL A 24 7.99 4.73 -19.07
N PHE A 25 6.68 4.53 -19.20
CA PHE A 25 5.75 5.39 -19.92
C PHE A 25 4.60 5.86 -19.03
N ASN A 26 4.10 7.07 -19.29
CA ASN A 26 2.86 7.57 -18.73
C ASN A 26 1.66 6.97 -19.47
N GLY A 27 0.72 6.37 -18.74
CA GLY A 27 -0.44 5.67 -19.33
C GLY A 27 -0.22 4.16 -19.46
N GLY A 28 -1.17 3.48 -20.09
CA GLY A 28 -1.16 2.02 -20.27
C GLY A 28 -0.63 1.53 -21.62
N GLU A 29 0.01 2.39 -22.43
CA GLU A 29 0.44 2.06 -23.79
C GLU A 29 1.91 2.45 -24.01
N ILE A 30 2.60 1.71 -24.89
CA ILE A 30 3.94 2.04 -25.35
C ILE A 30 3.81 3.20 -26.34
N ASN A 31 4.13 4.42 -25.89
CA ASN A 31 4.08 5.62 -26.70
C ASN A 31 5.28 6.52 -26.36
N ASP A 32 6.19 6.69 -27.31
CA ASP A 32 7.43 7.45 -27.13
C ASP A 32 7.22 8.91 -26.71
N ALA A 33 6.10 9.54 -27.11
CA ALA A 33 5.75 10.90 -26.68
C ALA A 33 5.38 10.97 -25.18
N LYS A 34 5.07 9.81 -24.56
CA LYS A 34 4.75 9.66 -23.13
C LYS A 34 5.84 8.93 -22.36
N ARG A 35 7.00 8.68 -22.98
CA ARG A 35 8.12 7.98 -22.33
C ARG A 35 8.75 8.89 -21.28
N ILE A 36 8.72 8.44 -20.03
CA ILE A 36 9.34 9.13 -18.89
C ILE A 36 10.86 8.95 -18.95
N GLY A 37 11.31 7.75 -19.29
CA GLY A 37 12.73 7.49 -19.43
C GLY A 37 13.03 6.07 -19.90
N LYS A 38 14.30 5.89 -20.25
CA LYS A 38 14.92 4.64 -20.67
C LYS A 38 16.16 4.43 -19.80
N TYR A 39 16.25 3.28 -19.15
CA TYR A 39 17.23 3.03 -18.09
C TYR A 39 17.96 1.71 -18.33
N CYS A 40 19.26 1.71 -18.10
CA CYS A 40 20.15 0.57 -18.19
C CYS A 40 21.36 0.79 -17.26
N GLY A 41 22.17 -0.24 -17.03
CA GLY A 41 23.27 -0.23 -16.08
C GLY A 41 22.93 -0.91 -14.74
N ASP A 42 23.85 -0.78 -13.80
CA ASP A 42 23.93 -1.47 -12.50
C ASP A 42 23.50 -0.58 -11.31
N SER A 43 22.91 0.58 -11.59
CA SER A 43 22.45 1.51 -10.56
C SER A 43 20.97 1.83 -10.75
N PRO A 44 20.14 1.73 -9.68
CA PRO A 44 18.73 2.07 -9.76
C PRO A 44 18.52 3.53 -10.15
N PRO A 45 17.65 3.83 -11.13
CA PRO A 45 17.33 5.21 -11.47
C PRO A 45 16.54 5.89 -10.33
N ALA A 46 16.47 7.22 -10.39
CA ALA A 46 15.67 7.99 -9.45
C ALA A 46 14.19 7.54 -9.47
N PRO A 47 13.45 7.67 -8.35
CA PRO A 47 12.04 7.32 -8.29
C PRO A 47 11.23 8.03 -9.38
N ILE A 48 10.46 7.25 -10.12
CA ILE A 48 9.67 7.70 -11.26
C ILE A 48 8.26 7.99 -10.80
N LEU A 49 7.73 9.16 -11.14
CA LEU A 49 6.36 9.55 -10.84
C LEU A 49 5.54 9.62 -12.12
N SER A 50 4.42 8.91 -12.16
CA SER A 50 3.47 9.03 -13.26
C SER A 50 2.69 10.34 -13.20
N GLU A 51 2.13 10.74 -14.34
CA GLU A 51 1.23 11.89 -14.45
C GLU A 51 -0.23 11.56 -14.10
N LYS A 52 -0.61 10.28 -14.22
CA LYS A 52 -1.97 9.77 -13.98
C LYS A 52 -1.96 8.54 -13.07
N ASN A 53 -3.05 7.80 -12.99
CA ASN A 53 -3.17 6.55 -12.26
C ASN A 53 -2.72 5.33 -13.08
N GLU A 54 -2.00 5.55 -14.18
CA GLU A 54 -1.53 4.51 -15.09
C GLU A 54 -0.06 4.76 -15.42
N LEU A 55 0.70 3.68 -15.48
CA LEU A 55 2.12 3.64 -15.79
C LEU A 55 2.41 2.30 -16.47
N LEU A 56 3.16 2.32 -17.56
CA LEU A 56 3.60 1.11 -18.26
C LEU A 56 5.12 0.98 -18.12
N VAL A 57 5.56 -0.21 -17.72
CA VAL A 57 6.98 -0.58 -17.62
C VAL A 57 7.25 -1.63 -18.70
N GLN A 58 8.17 -1.34 -19.60
CA GLN A 58 8.61 -2.24 -20.65
C GLN A 58 10.07 -2.61 -20.40
N PHE A 59 10.37 -3.90 -20.40
CA PHE A 59 11.74 -4.39 -20.48
C PHE A 59 11.98 -4.97 -21.87
N LEU A 60 13.05 -4.56 -22.52
CA LEU A 60 13.49 -5.08 -23.81
C LEU A 60 14.95 -5.52 -23.66
N SER A 61 15.24 -6.75 -24.09
CA SER A 61 16.58 -7.32 -24.07
C SER A 61 17.00 -7.84 -25.44
N ASP A 62 18.30 -8.07 -25.63
CA ASP A 62 18.85 -8.74 -26.82
C ASP A 62 19.45 -10.13 -26.48
N LEU A 63 20.30 -10.67 -27.36
CA LEU A 63 20.93 -12.00 -27.20
C LEU A 63 22.33 -11.93 -26.57
N SER A 64 22.81 -10.74 -26.19
CA SER A 64 24.15 -10.47 -25.69
C SER A 64 24.15 -10.28 -24.16
N LEU A 65 25.36 -10.18 -23.57
CA LEU A 65 25.69 -9.83 -22.17
C LEU A 65 24.53 -9.87 -21.15
N THR A 66 24.41 -10.98 -20.42
CA THR A 66 23.40 -11.17 -19.37
C THR A 66 23.76 -10.43 -18.07
N ALA A 67 22.75 -9.83 -17.42
CA ALA A 67 22.86 -9.20 -16.10
C ALA A 67 21.79 -9.76 -15.12
N ASP A 68 21.84 -9.38 -13.84
CA ASP A 68 20.95 -9.94 -12.81
C ASP A 68 19.49 -9.48 -12.92
N GLY A 69 19.20 -8.45 -13.71
CA GLY A 69 17.88 -7.85 -13.87
C GLY A 69 17.54 -6.84 -12.77
N PHE A 70 16.24 -6.56 -12.59
CA PHE A 70 15.77 -5.49 -11.71
C PHE A 70 14.62 -5.94 -10.80
N ILE A 71 14.51 -5.27 -9.66
CA ILE A 71 13.40 -5.40 -8.71
C ILE A 71 12.79 -4.01 -8.55
N GLY A 72 11.53 -3.87 -8.95
CA GLY A 72 10.78 -2.62 -8.88
C GLY A 72 9.62 -2.69 -7.89
N HIS A 73 9.44 -1.62 -7.12
CA HIS A 73 8.32 -1.42 -6.20
C HIS A 73 7.53 -0.19 -6.63
N TYR A 74 6.21 -0.29 -6.65
CA TYR A 74 5.34 0.84 -6.95
C TYR A 74 4.40 1.15 -5.80
N LYS A 75 3.99 2.41 -5.69
CA LYS A 75 2.96 2.85 -4.75
C LYS A 75 2.12 3.97 -5.34
N PHE A 76 0.85 4.05 -4.95
CA PHE A 76 0.00 5.16 -5.34
C PHE A 76 0.29 6.41 -4.48
N ARG A 77 0.46 7.56 -5.14
CA ARG A 77 0.58 8.88 -4.55
C ARG A 77 -0.62 9.76 -4.95
N PRO A 78 -1.19 10.53 -4.00
CA PRO A 78 -2.16 11.57 -4.35
C PRO A 78 -1.50 12.60 -5.27
N LYS A 79 -2.18 12.98 -6.36
CA LYS A 79 -1.74 14.11 -7.19
C LYS A 79 -1.92 15.37 -6.34
N LYS A 80 -0.83 16.00 -5.90
CA LYS A 80 -0.91 17.32 -5.27
C LYS A 80 -1.44 18.26 -6.36
N LEU A 81 -2.70 18.69 -6.23
CA LEU A 81 -3.25 19.71 -7.12
C LEU A 81 -2.37 20.96 -6.96
N PRO A 82 -1.93 21.61 -8.05
CA PRO A 82 -1.13 22.82 -7.92
C PRO A 82 -1.99 23.84 -7.17
N THR A 83 -1.57 24.19 -5.96
CA THR A 83 -2.08 25.40 -5.32
C THR A 83 -1.46 26.54 -6.11
N THR A 84 -2.29 27.21 -6.91
CA THR A 84 -1.92 28.48 -7.55
C THR A 84 -1.53 29.45 -6.45
N THR A 85 -0.24 29.68 -6.28
CA THR A 85 0.23 30.84 -5.53
C THR A 85 1.49 31.38 -6.19
N ALA A 86 1.47 32.70 -6.32
CA ALA A 86 2.39 33.63 -6.95
C ALA A 86 3.92 33.30 -6.92
N PRO A 87 4.70 33.87 -7.87
CA PRO A 87 6.17 33.80 -7.90
C PRO A 87 6.87 34.48 -6.70
N PRO A 88 8.20 34.31 -6.52
CA PRO A 88 8.79 33.74 -5.30
C PRO A 88 9.74 34.70 -4.56
N THR A 89 10.13 34.37 -3.33
CA THR A 89 11.47 34.74 -2.83
C THR A 89 11.97 33.68 -1.83
N THR A 90 12.97 32.91 -2.29
CA THR A 90 14.26 32.56 -1.65
C THR A 90 14.32 32.70 -0.12
N THR A 91 14.85 31.76 0.69
CA THR A 91 16.14 31.07 0.54
C THR A 91 16.26 29.99 1.63
N THR A 92 17.14 29.02 1.37
CA THR A 92 17.94 28.19 2.30
C THR A 92 17.25 27.13 3.16
N VAL A 93 17.36 25.90 2.66
CA VAL A 93 17.45 24.64 3.42
C VAL A 93 18.75 24.63 4.26
N PRO A 94 18.73 24.09 5.48
CA PRO A 94 19.70 23.03 5.83
C PRO A 94 18.96 21.80 6.39
N ALA A 95 19.10 20.64 5.73
CA ALA A 95 20.07 19.58 6.03
C ALA A 95 19.72 18.75 7.30
N THR A 96 19.34 17.50 7.03
CA THR A 96 19.54 16.30 7.88
C THR A 96 19.11 16.36 9.35
N SER A 97 17.98 15.72 9.65
CA SER A 97 17.95 14.73 10.74
C SER A 97 16.86 13.68 10.51
N ILE A 98 17.24 12.44 10.76
CA ILE A 98 16.45 11.22 10.64
C ILE A 98 15.26 11.30 11.61
N VAL A 99 14.06 11.59 11.10
CA VAL A 99 12.83 11.45 11.90
C VAL A 99 12.07 10.22 11.40
N LYS A 100 11.99 9.22 12.29
CA LYS A 100 11.27 7.95 12.09
C LYS A 100 9.87 8.21 11.51
N PRO A 101 9.48 7.54 10.40
CA PRO A 101 8.22 7.78 9.69
C PRO A 101 6.94 7.42 10.47
N THR A 102 7.06 6.88 11.69
CA THR A 102 5.94 6.49 12.54
C THR A 102 5.18 7.67 13.15
N VAL A 103 5.80 8.85 13.30
CA VAL A 103 5.13 10.00 13.94
C VAL A 103 4.22 10.76 12.97
N ALA A 104 4.58 10.85 11.68
CA ALA A 104 3.83 11.64 10.69
C ALA A 104 2.45 11.02 10.32
N LEU A 105 2.31 9.69 10.32
CA LEU A 105 1.01 9.03 10.04
C LEU A 105 -0.01 9.18 11.18
N CYS A 106 0.44 9.38 12.42
CA CYS A 106 -0.43 9.41 13.59
C CYS A 106 -0.88 10.85 13.97
N GLN A 107 -0.44 11.86 13.21
CA GLN A 107 -0.87 13.27 13.35
C GLN A 107 -2.19 13.59 12.62
N GLN A 108 -2.69 12.70 11.76
CA GLN A 108 -3.99 12.90 11.11
C GLN A 108 -5.13 12.51 12.08
N LYS A 109 -6.08 13.42 12.31
CA LYS A 109 -7.31 13.14 13.09
C LYS A 109 -8.01 11.91 12.50
N CYS A 110 -8.50 10.98 13.35
CA CYS A 110 -9.23 9.79 12.90
C CYS A 110 -10.53 10.21 12.17
N LYS A 111 -10.46 10.47 10.86
CA LYS A 111 -11.63 10.82 10.06
C LYS A 111 -12.07 9.58 9.30
N ARG A 112 -13.11 8.93 9.80
CA ARG A 112 -13.84 7.90 9.05
C ARG A 112 -14.47 8.58 7.83
N SER A 113 -14.22 8.02 6.66
CA SER A 113 -14.77 8.52 5.39
C SER A 113 -15.30 7.35 4.57
N GLY A 114 -16.35 7.59 3.79
CA GLY A 114 -17.02 6.57 2.98
C GLY A 114 -18.04 5.73 3.72
N THR A 115 -18.79 4.93 2.96
CA THR A 115 -19.82 4.01 3.46
C THR A 115 -19.22 2.63 3.75
N LEU A 116 -20.00 1.72 4.34
CA LEU A 116 -19.54 0.35 4.58
C LEU A 116 -19.17 -0.36 3.26
N GLU A 117 -19.92 -0.07 2.21
CA GLU A 117 -19.74 -0.65 0.86
C GLU A 117 -18.48 -0.11 0.17
N SER A 118 -18.26 1.20 0.19
CA SER A 118 -17.04 1.77 -0.42
C SER A 118 -15.79 1.29 0.29
N ASN A 119 -15.85 1.11 1.62
CA ASN A 119 -14.75 0.56 2.41
C ASN A 119 -14.57 -0.94 2.15
N TYR A 120 -15.65 -1.69 1.95
CA TYR A 120 -15.59 -3.11 1.57
C TYR A 120 -14.87 -3.30 0.21
N CYS A 121 -15.24 -2.51 -0.80
CA CYS A 121 -14.64 -2.60 -2.13
C CYS A 121 -13.17 -2.19 -2.15
N SER A 122 -12.82 -1.10 -1.47
CA SER A 122 -11.45 -0.58 -1.40
C SER A 122 -10.50 -1.39 -0.50
N SER A 123 -11.02 -2.29 0.32
CA SER A 123 -10.23 -3.13 1.22
C SER A 123 -9.84 -4.44 0.55
N ASN A 124 -8.64 -4.92 0.87
CA ASN A 124 -8.11 -6.18 0.34
C ASN A 124 -8.61 -7.38 1.16
N PHE A 125 -8.78 -7.18 2.47
CA PHE A 125 -9.45 -8.14 3.34
C PHE A 125 -10.55 -7.47 4.17
N VAL A 126 -11.57 -8.27 4.52
CA VAL A 126 -12.70 -7.91 5.38
C VAL A 126 -13.04 -9.12 6.25
N ILE A 127 -12.81 -8.97 7.55
CA ILE A 127 -13.08 -10.00 8.55
C ILE A 127 -13.86 -9.43 9.73
N THR A 128 -14.56 -10.31 10.43
CA THR A 128 -15.06 -10.04 11.78
C THR A 128 -14.38 -10.95 12.77
N GLY A 129 -14.08 -10.42 13.96
CA GLY A 129 -13.37 -11.21 14.95
C GLY A 129 -13.21 -10.52 16.30
N THR A 130 -12.84 -11.33 17.28
CA THR A 130 -12.51 -10.90 18.64
C THR A 130 -11.02 -10.63 18.73
N VAL A 131 -10.64 -9.47 19.27
CA VAL A 131 -9.22 -9.12 19.46
C VAL A 131 -8.70 -9.85 20.69
N ILE A 132 -7.84 -10.85 20.50
CA ILE A 132 -7.31 -11.69 21.58
C ILE A 132 -6.04 -11.12 22.21
N THR A 133 -5.20 -10.45 21.41
CA THR A 133 -3.99 -9.78 21.86
C THR A 133 -3.90 -8.39 21.23
N ALA A 134 -3.30 -7.44 21.95
CA ALA A 134 -3.13 -6.07 21.50
C ALA A 134 -1.88 -5.50 22.18
N VAL A 135 -0.75 -5.54 21.49
CA VAL A 135 0.57 -5.14 22.01
C VAL A 135 1.10 -3.97 21.20
N THR A 136 1.41 -2.85 21.86
CA THR A 136 1.99 -1.70 21.17
C THR A 136 3.51 -1.84 21.11
N ARG A 137 4.11 -1.69 19.93
CA ARG A 137 5.57 -1.66 19.72
C ARG A 137 5.90 -0.48 18.81
N ALA A 138 6.86 0.36 19.24
CA ALA A 138 7.39 1.47 18.44
C ALA A 138 6.33 2.42 17.83
N GLY A 139 5.18 2.62 18.49
CA GLY A 139 4.09 3.48 18.02
C GLY A 139 3.00 2.78 17.19
N SER A 140 3.22 1.52 16.80
CA SER A 140 2.24 0.67 16.10
C SER A 140 1.63 -0.37 17.04
N LEU A 141 0.39 -0.77 16.79
CA LEU A 141 -0.31 -1.79 17.57
C LEU A 141 -0.33 -3.11 16.80
N HIS A 142 0.34 -4.12 17.33
CA HIS A 142 0.27 -5.50 16.86
C HIS A 142 -0.89 -6.19 17.59
N ALA A 143 -1.88 -6.67 16.84
CA ALA A 143 -3.01 -7.38 17.41
C ALA A 143 -3.19 -8.74 16.73
N THR A 144 -3.56 -9.75 17.51
CA THR A 144 -4.06 -11.01 16.96
C THR A 144 -5.57 -11.03 17.13
N VAL A 145 -6.27 -11.40 16.07
CA VAL A 145 -7.72 -11.44 16.01
C VAL A 145 -8.15 -12.89 15.82
N SER A 146 -9.00 -13.39 16.70
CA SER A 146 -9.71 -14.66 16.49
C SER A 146 -10.88 -14.39 15.56
N ILE A 147 -10.89 -15.05 14.41
CA ILE A 147 -11.82 -14.79 13.31
C ILE A 147 -13.15 -15.47 13.63
N ILE A 148 -14.23 -14.68 13.58
CA ILE A 148 -15.61 -15.14 13.64
C ILE A 148 -16.10 -15.45 12.22
N ASN A 149 -15.84 -14.56 11.27
CA ASN A 149 -16.22 -14.77 9.87
C ASN A 149 -15.28 -14.04 8.89
N VAL A 150 -15.13 -14.60 7.70
CA VAL A 150 -14.35 -14.03 6.59
C VAL A 150 -15.29 -13.66 5.45
N TYR A 151 -15.32 -12.38 5.10
CA TYR A 151 -16.15 -11.86 4.02
C TYR A 151 -15.35 -11.57 2.77
N LYS A 152 -14.09 -11.18 2.93
CA LYS A 152 -13.10 -11.00 1.87
C LYS A 152 -11.75 -11.39 2.45
N GLU A 153 -11.13 -12.44 1.93
CA GLU A 153 -9.86 -12.92 2.45
C GLU A 153 -8.68 -12.15 1.85
N GLY A 154 -8.71 -11.95 0.52
CA GLY A 154 -7.55 -11.45 -0.21
C GLY A 154 -6.38 -12.41 -0.03
N ASN A 155 -5.21 -11.88 0.35
CA ASN A 155 -4.00 -12.67 0.61
C ASN A 155 -3.71 -12.80 2.12
N LEU A 156 -4.70 -12.59 2.99
CA LEU A 156 -4.49 -12.58 4.44
C LEU A 156 -4.09 -13.97 4.94
N ALA A 157 -2.95 -14.07 5.62
CA ALA A 157 -2.50 -15.31 6.24
C ALA A 157 -3.37 -15.64 7.46
N ILE A 158 -4.29 -16.59 7.30
CA ILE A 158 -5.13 -17.11 8.37
C ILE A 158 -4.47 -18.34 8.99
N GLN A 159 -4.23 -18.26 10.30
CA GLN A 159 -3.72 -19.36 11.11
C GLN A 159 -4.88 -20.19 11.64
N GLN A 160 -4.93 -21.46 11.27
CA GLN A 160 -5.97 -22.39 11.72
C GLN A 160 -5.40 -23.39 12.72
N ALA A 161 -5.99 -23.44 13.92
CA ALA A 161 -5.68 -24.40 14.97
C ALA A 161 -6.97 -25.13 15.36
N GLY A 162 -7.18 -26.31 14.80
CA GLY A 162 -8.45 -27.04 14.91
C GLY A 162 -9.61 -26.25 14.28
N LYS A 163 -10.66 -25.98 15.07
CA LYS A 163 -11.82 -25.18 14.64
C LYS A 163 -11.60 -23.66 14.75
N ASN A 164 -10.52 -23.22 15.40
CA ASN A 164 -10.27 -21.80 15.64
C ASN A 164 -9.40 -21.23 14.51
N MET A 165 -9.87 -20.13 13.92
CA MET A 165 -9.12 -19.34 12.95
C MET A 165 -8.63 -18.04 13.60
N SER A 166 -7.43 -17.60 13.26
CA SER A 166 -6.87 -16.34 13.74
C SER A 166 -6.00 -15.67 12.70
N ALA A 167 -5.92 -14.34 12.73
CA ALA A 167 -5.03 -13.57 11.88
C ALA A 167 -4.25 -12.54 12.70
N LYS A 168 -3.02 -12.28 12.27
CA LYS A 168 -2.19 -11.21 12.82
C LYS A 168 -2.42 -9.95 12.02
N ILE A 169 -2.70 -8.86 12.74
CA ILE A 169 -2.87 -7.54 12.16
C ILE A 169 -1.94 -6.51 12.80
N LEU A 170 -1.58 -5.51 12.01
CA LEU A 170 -0.72 -4.41 12.40
C LEU A 170 -1.43 -3.08 12.13
N VAL A 171 -1.71 -2.35 13.21
CA VAL A 171 -2.25 -1.00 13.13
C VAL A 171 -1.10 -0.01 13.18
N MET A 172 -0.97 0.79 12.12
CA MET A 172 0.13 1.73 11.96
C MET A 172 0.12 2.85 13.00
N CYS A 173 -1.06 3.25 13.48
CA CYS A 173 -1.25 4.31 14.47
C CYS A 173 -2.12 3.80 15.63
N LYS A 174 -1.57 3.73 16.84
CA LYS A 174 -2.33 3.30 18.04
C LYS A 174 -3.56 4.19 18.32
N GLN A 175 -3.48 5.48 18.00
CA GLN A 175 -4.57 6.43 18.25
C GLN A 175 -5.78 6.21 17.34
N CYS A 176 -5.57 5.62 16.16
CA CYS A 176 -6.60 5.46 15.14
C CYS A 176 -6.37 4.19 14.29
N PRO A 177 -7.32 3.25 14.22
CA PRO A 177 -8.55 3.11 15.00
C PRO A 177 -8.33 2.51 16.40
N LEU A 178 -9.15 2.89 17.37
CA LEU A 178 -9.07 2.38 18.74
C LEU A 178 -9.58 0.93 18.80
N ILE A 179 -8.65 -0.01 18.92
CA ILE A 179 -8.95 -1.44 19.05
C ILE A 179 -8.62 -1.88 20.48
N ARG A 180 -9.62 -2.46 21.16
CA ARG A 180 -9.49 -3.00 22.52
C ARG A 180 -9.57 -4.52 22.53
N ARG A 181 -8.75 -5.15 23.36
CA ARG A 181 -8.79 -6.60 23.63
C ARG A 181 -10.16 -7.02 24.17
N GLY A 182 -10.63 -8.19 23.76
CA GLY A 182 -11.88 -8.80 24.24
C GLY A 182 -13.15 -8.29 23.55
N LEU A 183 -13.05 -7.33 22.63
CA LEU A 183 -14.20 -6.82 21.87
C LEU A 183 -14.21 -7.35 20.44
N ASN A 184 -15.41 -7.42 19.88
CA ASN A 184 -15.64 -7.84 18.50
C ASN A 184 -15.60 -6.64 17.56
N TYR A 185 -14.87 -6.76 16.46
CA TYR A 185 -14.75 -5.72 15.45
C TYR A 185 -15.00 -6.25 14.05
N ILE A 186 -15.48 -5.35 13.18
CA ILE A 186 -15.35 -5.45 11.73
C ILE A 186 -14.04 -4.77 11.38
N ILE A 187 -13.17 -5.49 10.69
CA ILE A 187 -11.83 -5.06 10.37
C ILE A 187 -11.67 -5.14 8.86
N MET A 188 -11.50 -3.98 8.24
CA MET A 188 -11.22 -3.87 6.82
C MET A 188 -9.87 -3.19 6.63
N GLY A 189 -9.04 -3.74 5.75
CA GLY A 189 -7.69 -3.26 5.58
C GLY A 189 -7.00 -3.78 4.33
N GLN A 190 -5.69 -3.52 4.28
CA GLN A 190 -4.81 -4.00 3.23
C GLN A 190 -4.02 -5.19 3.75
N VAL A 191 -3.64 -6.11 2.87
CA VAL A 191 -2.74 -7.21 3.27
C VAL A 191 -1.31 -6.82 2.85
N GLU A 192 -0.34 -7.07 3.73
CA GLU A 192 1.09 -6.90 3.46
C GLU A 192 1.62 -8.15 2.74
N GLU A 193 2.78 -8.06 2.06
CA GLU A 193 3.30 -9.16 1.24
C GLU A 193 3.56 -10.45 2.03
N ASP A 194 3.83 -10.34 3.33
CA ASP A 194 3.99 -11.48 4.24
C ASP A 194 2.67 -12.05 4.77
N GLY A 195 1.54 -11.64 4.19
CA GLY A 195 0.20 -12.09 4.54
C GLY A 195 -0.35 -11.45 5.82
N ARG A 196 0.34 -10.50 6.47
CA ARG A 196 -0.20 -9.80 7.65
C ARG A 196 -1.21 -8.74 7.25
N GLY A 197 -2.30 -8.61 8.01
CA GLY A 197 -3.27 -7.54 7.79
C GLY A 197 -2.74 -6.20 8.28
N LYS A 198 -2.83 -5.14 7.48
CA LYS A 198 -2.38 -3.78 7.79
C LYS A 198 -3.55 -2.82 7.86
N ILE A 199 -3.63 -2.10 8.98
CA ILE A 199 -4.68 -1.13 9.29
C ILE A 199 -4.05 0.27 9.39
N PHE A 200 -4.56 1.18 8.57
CA PHE A 200 -4.17 2.58 8.53
C PHE A 200 -5.17 3.45 9.32
N PRO A 201 -4.83 4.69 9.67
CA PRO A 201 -5.74 5.60 10.39
C PRO A 201 -7.09 5.83 9.69
N ASN A 202 -7.13 5.73 8.37
CA ASN A 202 -8.32 5.85 7.52
C ASN A 202 -8.99 4.50 7.23
N SER A 203 -8.40 3.37 7.64
CA SER A 203 -8.99 2.05 7.44
C SER A 203 -10.27 1.90 8.26
N PHE A 204 -11.22 1.15 7.69
CA PHE A 204 -12.52 0.95 8.34
C PHE A 204 -12.42 -0.10 9.44
N VAL A 205 -12.49 0.38 10.69
CA VAL A 205 -12.66 -0.47 11.85
C VAL A 205 -13.79 0.05 12.73
N MET A 206 -14.76 -0.82 12.99
CA MET A 206 -15.91 -0.54 13.84
C MET A 206 -16.25 -1.72 14.72
N SER A 207 -16.91 -1.47 15.85
CA SER A 207 -17.43 -2.54 16.70
C SER A 207 -18.44 -3.40 15.93
N PHE A 208 -18.29 -4.71 16.01
CA PHE A 208 -19.20 -5.65 15.38
C PHE A 208 -20.48 -5.77 16.19
N LYS A 209 -21.62 -5.59 15.51
CA LYS A 209 -22.96 -5.87 16.04
C LYS A 209 -23.61 -6.93 15.16
N THR A 210 -24.50 -7.74 15.73
CA THR A 210 -25.21 -8.81 15.00
C THR A 210 -25.99 -8.29 13.79
N LYS A 211 -26.52 -7.07 13.81
CA LYS A 211 -27.19 -6.45 12.65
C LYS A 211 -26.26 -6.24 11.44
N ASN A 212 -24.95 -6.08 11.67
CA ASN A 212 -23.98 -5.84 10.61
C ASN A 212 -23.70 -7.11 9.79
N SER A 213 -23.97 -8.31 10.33
CA SER A 213 -23.71 -9.57 9.62
C SER A 213 -24.52 -9.68 8.34
N LYS A 214 -25.80 -9.26 8.37
CA LYS A 214 -26.69 -9.27 7.19
C LYS A 214 -26.16 -8.38 6.07
N ILE A 215 -25.70 -7.18 6.41
CA ILE A 215 -25.17 -6.21 5.44
C ILE A 215 -23.85 -6.72 4.84
N LEU A 216 -22.94 -7.24 5.67
CA LEU A 216 -21.67 -7.79 5.19
C LEU A 216 -21.85 -9.04 4.34
N ASN A 217 -22.83 -9.89 4.66
CA ASN A 217 -23.19 -11.05 3.84
C ASN A 217 -23.76 -10.62 2.48
N ALA A 218 -24.58 -9.56 2.43
CA ALA A 218 -25.05 -9.00 1.17
C ALA A 218 -23.89 -8.45 0.32
N LEU A 219 -22.89 -7.83 0.97
CA LEU A 219 -21.71 -7.30 0.30
C LEU A 219 -20.78 -8.39 -0.25
N LYS A 220 -20.71 -9.55 0.40
CA LYS A 220 -19.94 -10.71 -0.07
C LYS A 220 -20.35 -11.16 -1.48
N ASN A 221 -21.62 -11.00 -1.82
CA ASN A 221 -22.17 -11.41 -3.12
C ASN A 221 -22.23 -10.26 -4.13
N LYS A 222 -21.84 -9.05 -3.73
CA LYS A 222 -21.87 -7.87 -4.58
C LYS A 222 -20.51 -7.69 -5.24
N THR A 223 -20.50 -7.52 -6.56
CA THR A 223 -19.28 -7.19 -7.29
C THR A 223 -18.87 -5.76 -7.02
N CYS A 224 -17.61 -5.63 -6.63
CA CYS A 224 -16.80 -4.43 -6.68
C CYS A 224 -15.83 -4.62 -7.86
#